data_AF-A0A8S0X5P3-F1
#
_entry.id   AF-A0A8S0X5P3-F1
#
_cell.length_a   1.000
_cell.length_b   1.000
_cell.length_c   1.000
_cell.angle_alpha   90.00
_cell.angle_beta   90.00
_cell.angle_gamma   90.00
#
_symmetry.space_group_name_H-M   'P 1'
#
loop_
_entity.id
_entity.type
_entity.pdbx_description
1 polymer ?
#
loop_
_entity_poly.entity_id
_entity_poly.type
_entity_poly.pdbx_seq_one_letter_code
_entity_poly.pdbx_strand_id
1 'polypeptide(L)'
;MVPVLNSLNIDVSVTGNHDFDFGYPHLSSLIKDIDFVDSTTSKTPEHLKQFVVLERAGVRIGIIGLVEEAWITTVASWPPEFHYQPMKEIGLELSQVLRDPKGEYQCDIIIALTHSRLPNDIDLAKELFALSPSGQSTTPIASEHGVDIILGGHDHLYFVGRGVTSWDGFDVNEKVLGAESDEGDVLVIKSGSDFRDLSEINLELIATPEGSVRRRVISKITGKRHTVKPEMRSSESLAELLKDLMSSVSSALKAPVCMTEVMIDVRSYFIRVQESPVANWFADIARYAYDDTLCIRGCGGSDGVLLCAGTFRGDSTYGPGPITIGDILEILPFEDPIVVLEVDGATLWDALESSLRMWPAQEGRFPAVSGFRISLDSSKEPGNRVLGIWVLKPNNGQPGQVEEEEVKRETDGRKYKLVTREYMAQGHDGFSALTRGKWLIDHECGSTLSTIVRRYFLGSQFVNKMLRLQDGQKNGFLNVKTKGILEALHQEAKPENSTAINLWKQAVGAVIQHTRSRLHYQQYFNMSATEHMSSVDAFDGGNARKGHACTESSADTLSEDLLVVHPVIDGRLKDEGKAAPS
;
A
#
# COMPACT_ATOMS: atom_id res chain seq x y z
N MET A 1 7.30 -3.46 -16.20
CA MET A 1 8.30 -4.36 -15.58
C MET A 1 9.06 -5.20 -16.60
N VAL A 2 8.40 -5.90 -17.53
CA VAL A 2 9.06 -6.82 -18.48
C VAL A 2 10.33 -6.27 -19.17
N PRO A 3 10.35 -5.07 -19.79
CA PRO A 3 11.57 -4.58 -20.46
C PRO A 3 12.74 -4.34 -19.50
N VAL A 4 12.44 -3.93 -18.26
CA VAL A 4 13.44 -3.71 -17.21
C VAL A 4 14.02 -5.05 -16.74
N LEU A 5 13.17 -6.06 -16.50
CA LEU A 5 13.60 -7.39 -16.08
C LEU A 5 14.48 -8.07 -17.15
N ASN A 6 14.10 -7.99 -18.43
CA ASN A 6 14.90 -8.54 -19.53
C ASN A 6 16.25 -7.81 -19.62
N SER A 7 16.29 -6.48 -19.43
CA SER A 7 17.55 -5.72 -19.42
C SER A 7 18.49 -6.09 -18.26
N LEU A 8 17.96 -6.62 -17.16
CA LEU A 8 18.75 -7.07 -16.01
C LEU A 8 19.30 -8.50 -16.19
N ASN A 9 18.86 -9.24 -17.23
CA ASN A 9 19.25 -10.63 -17.50
C ASN A 9 19.08 -11.54 -16.29
N ILE A 10 17.91 -11.48 -15.64
CA ILE A 10 17.58 -12.33 -14.49
C ILE A 10 17.46 -13.78 -14.96
N ASP A 11 18.20 -14.72 -14.34
CA ASP A 11 18.15 -16.14 -14.74
C ASP A 11 16.82 -16.81 -14.36
N VAL A 12 16.34 -16.60 -13.12
CA VAL A 12 15.15 -17.25 -12.55
C VAL A 12 14.43 -16.30 -11.59
N SER A 13 13.10 -16.34 -11.61
CA SER A 13 12.24 -15.67 -10.63
C SER A 13 11.13 -16.61 -10.15
N VAL A 14 10.64 -16.41 -8.93
CA VAL A 14 9.50 -17.13 -8.35
C VAL A 14 8.31 -16.17 -8.28
N THR A 15 7.12 -16.66 -8.61
CA THR A 15 5.91 -15.84 -8.59
C THR A 15 5.55 -15.38 -7.19
N GLY A 16 5.23 -14.10 -7.06
CA GLY A 16 4.66 -13.41 -5.91
C GLY A 16 3.13 -13.29 -5.97
N ASN A 17 2.49 -12.75 -4.93
CA ASN A 17 1.01 -12.77 -4.77
C ASN A 17 0.48 -11.68 -5.67
N HIS A 18 1.24 -10.59 -5.69
CA HIS A 18 1.06 -9.45 -6.55
C HIS A 18 1.26 -9.77 -8.04
N ASP A 19 1.88 -10.89 -8.41
CA ASP A 19 1.88 -11.34 -9.81
C ASP A 19 0.48 -11.79 -10.26
N PHE A 20 -0.39 -12.15 -9.31
CA PHE A 20 -1.78 -12.57 -9.56
C PHE A 20 -2.81 -11.44 -9.36
N ASP A 21 -2.40 -10.21 -9.03
CA ASP A 21 -3.33 -9.11 -8.75
C ASP A 21 -4.28 -8.85 -9.93
N PHE A 22 -3.76 -8.93 -11.16
CA PHE A 22 -4.51 -8.75 -12.41
C PHE A 22 -5.00 -10.08 -13.02
N GLY A 23 -4.94 -11.16 -12.25
CA GLY A 23 -5.36 -12.50 -12.66
C GLY A 23 -4.34 -13.26 -13.49
N TYR A 24 -4.47 -14.59 -13.46
CA TYR A 24 -3.57 -15.51 -14.14
C TYR A 24 -3.46 -15.34 -15.67
N PRO A 25 -4.53 -14.97 -16.42
CA PRO A 25 -4.39 -14.67 -17.84
C PRO A 25 -3.42 -13.50 -18.13
N HIS A 26 -3.44 -12.46 -17.29
CA HIS A 26 -2.52 -11.33 -17.44
C HIS A 26 -1.09 -11.75 -17.11
N LEU A 27 -0.88 -12.43 -15.98
CA LEU A 27 0.42 -13.00 -15.61
C LEU A 27 0.98 -13.90 -16.73
N SER A 28 0.16 -14.78 -17.29
CA SER A 28 0.54 -15.66 -18.39
C SER A 28 0.98 -14.91 -19.64
N SER A 29 0.38 -13.74 -19.92
CA SER A 29 0.84 -12.87 -21.01
C SER A 29 2.21 -12.29 -20.70
N LEU A 30 2.43 -11.79 -19.48
CA LEU A 30 3.70 -11.19 -19.08
C LEU A 30 4.84 -12.19 -19.11
N ILE A 31 4.62 -13.42 -18.66
CA ILE A 31 5.64 -14.48 -18.65
C ILE A 31 6.13 -14.81 -20.07
N LYS A 32 5.24 -14.76 -21.07
CA LYS A 32 5.61 -15.00 -22.49
C LYS A 32 6.57 -13.96 -23.05
N ASP A 33 6.53 -12.75 -22.50
CA ASP A 33 7.34 -11.63 -22.95
C ASP A 33 8.67 -11.51 -22.18
N ILE A 34 8.90 -12.36 -21.16
CA ILE A 34 10.13 -12.37 -20.36
C ILE A 34 11.14 -13.40 -20.91
N ASP A 35 12.39 -12.97 -21.05
CA ASP A 35 13.49 -13.79 -21.58
C ASP A 35 14.16 -14.66 -20.49
N PHE A 36 13.42 -15.61 -19.89
CA PHE A 36 14.00 -16.57 -18.92
C PHE A 36 14.60 -17.83 -19.56
N VAL A 37 15.50 -18.52 -18.83
CA VAL A 37 16.10 -19.79 -19.29
C VAL A 37 15.03 -20.89 -19.44
N ASP A 38 14.92 -21.47 -20.63
CA ASP A 38 13.81 -22.35 -20.99
C ASP A 38 14.10 -23.86 -20.75
N SER A 39 13.55 -24.44 -19.66
CA SER A 39 13.30 -25.90 -19.55
C SER A 39 11.84 -26.18 -19.12
N THR A 40 11.10 -27.02 -19.84
CA THR A 40 9.66 -27.28 -19.60
C THR A 40 9.39 -28.43 -18.63
N THR A 41 8.40 -28.29 -17.73
CA THR A 41 7.88 -29.35 -16.83
C THR A 41 6.35 -29.49 -16.93
N SER A 42 5.80 -30.70 -16.73
CA SER A 42 4.42 -31.07 -17.15
C SER A 42 3.32 -31.03 -16.08
N LYS A 43 3.59 -30.59 -14.85
CA LYS A 43 2.62 -30.61 -13.71
C LYS A 43 2.23 -29.22 -13.18
N THR A 44 2.75 -28.15 -13.77
CA THR A 44 2.47 -26.76 -13.37
C THR A 44 1.43 -26.10 -14.26
N PRO A 45 0.77 -25.01 -13.79
CA PRO A 45 -0.04 -24.18 -14.66
C PRO A 45 0.74 -23.76 -15.91
N GLU A 46 0.04 -23.60 -17.03
CA GLU A 46 0.63 -23.20 -18.32
C GLU A 46 1.58 -22.00 -18.15
N HIS A 47 2.78 -22.04 -18.74
CA HIS A 47 3.83 -21.02 -18.63
C HIS A 47 4.57 -20.91 -17.27
N LEU A 48 4.11 -21.55 -16.19
CA LEU A 48 4.87 -21.69 -14.95
C LEU A 48 5.70 -22.98 -14.94
N LYS A 49 6.78 -22.96 -14.17
CA LYS A 49 7.73 -24.08 -14.04
C LYS A 49 7.92 -24.41 -12.57
N GLN A 50 8.03 -25.71 -12.27
CA GLN A 50 8.31 -26.18 -10.91
C GLN A 50 9.77 -25.93 -10.52
N PHE A 51 10.66 -26.08 -11.49
CA PHE A 51 12.10 -25.91 -11.29
C PHE A 51 12.81 -25.53 -12.58
N VAL A 52 14.04 -25.03 -12.42
CA VAL A 52 15.01 -24.80 -13.49
C VAL A 52 16.33 -25.43 -13.07
N VAL A 53 17.07 -26.02 -14.01
CA VAL A 53 18.43 -26.52 -13.76
C VAL A 53 19.42 -25.68 -14.53
N LEU A 54 20.40 -25.12 -13.83
CA LEU A 54 21.48 -24.34 -14.41
C LEU A 54 22.81 -25.04 -14.19
N GLU A 55 23.67 -25.03 -15.21
CA GLU A 55 25.07 -25.44 -15.05
C GLU A 55 25.96 -24.20 -15.06
N ARG A 56 26.75 -24.03 -13.99
CA ARG A 56 27.67 -22.90 -13.80
C ARG A 56 28.95 -23.42 -13.14
N ALA A 57 30.10 -23.08 -13.70
CA ALA A 57 31.42 -23.50 -13.19
C ALA A 57 31.54 -25.02 -12.92
N GLY A 58 30.88 -25.86 -13.72
CA GLY A 58 30.87 -27.32 -13.56
C GLY A 58 30.07 -27.81 -12.33
N VAL A 59 29.17 -26.98 -11.81
CA VAL A 59 28.19 -27.32 -10.76
C VAL A 59 26.80 -27.28 -11.38
N ARG A 60 26.03 -28.36 -11.18
CA ARG A 60 24.61 -28.40 -11.58
C ARG A 60 23.74 -27.94 -10.42
N ILE A 61 22.99 -26.87 -10.65
CA ILE A 61 22.21 -26.15 -9.65
C ILE A 61 20.73 -26.33 -10.00
N GLY A 62 19.99 -27.04 -9.15
CA GLY A 62 18.53 -27.07 -9.21
C GLY A 62 17.95 -25.87 -8.50
N ILE A 63 17.02 -25.17 -9.12
CA ILE A 63 16.31 -24.03 -8.52
C ILE A 63 14.83 -24.39 -8.50
N ILE A 64 14.24 -24.46 -7.31
CA ILE A 64 12.82 -24.81 -7.13
C ILE A 64 12.04 -23.60 -6.63
N GLY A 65 10.81 -23.41 -7.11
CA GLY A 65 9.91 -22.36 -6.65
C GLY A 65 8.90 -22.88 -5.63
N LEU A 66 8.80 -22.25 -4.45
CA LEU A 66 7.85 -22.60 -3.41
C LEU A 66 7.13 -21.35 -2.89
N VAL A 67 5.82 -21.44 -2.66
CA VAL A 67 5.00 -20.33 -2.15
C VAL A 67 4.17 -20.82 -0.98
N GLU A 68 3.97 -19.98 0.04
CA GLU A 68 3.19 -20.36 1.22
C GLU A 68 1.69 -20.48 0.93
N GLU A 69 0.91 -21.07 1.83
CA GLU A 69 -0.56 -21.15 1.67
C GLU A 69 -1.22 -19.82 2.03
N ALA A 70 -0.77 -19.20 3.13
CA ALA A 70 -1.50 -18.13 3.80
C ALA A 70 -1.68 -16.88 2.94
N TRP A 71 -0.72 -16.58 2.06
CA TRP A 71 -0.82 -15.45 1.14
C TRP A 71 -1.85 -15.65 0.01
N ILE A 72 -2.36 -16.87 -0.24
CA ILE A 72 -3.39 -17.11 -1.27
C ILE A 72 -4.65 -16.29 -0.96
N THR A 73 -4.96 -16.15 0.33
CA THR A 73 -6.07 -15.31 0.83
C THR A 73 -5.87 -13.81 0.58
N THR A 74 -4.67 -13.40 0.17
CA THR A 74 -4.37 -12.00 -0.17
C THR A 74 -4.59 -11.72 -1.66
N VAL A 75 -4.73 -12.74 -2.50
CA VAL A 75 -4.90 -12.62 -3.94
C VAL A 75 -6.38 -12.47 -4.28
N ALA A 76 -6.76 -11.32 -4.83
CA ALA A 76 -8.16 -11.04 -5.18
C ALA A 76 -8.70 -11.95 -6.31
N SER A 77 -7.83 -12.31 -7.26
CA SER A 77 -8.20 -13.02 -8.49
C SER A 77 -7.56 -14.42 -8.58
N TRP A 78 -7.61 -15.18 -7.47
CA TRP A 78 -7.03 -16.53 -7.45
C TRP A 78 -7.81 -17.51 -8.35
N PRO A 79 -7.16 -18.24 -9.27
CA PRO A 79 -7.85 -19.19 -10.13
C PRO A 79 -8.42 -20.37 -9.32
N PRO A 80 -9.72 -20.71 -9.45
CA PRO A 80 -10.36 -21.77 -8.66
C PRO A 80 -9.79 -23.17 -8.93
N GLU A 81 -9.15 -23.36 -10.08
CA GLU A 81 -8.50 -24.61 -10.48
C GLU A 81 -7.10 -24.80 -9.87
N PHE A 82 -6.55 -23.78 -9.20
CA PHE A 82 -5.23 -23.86 -8.58
C PHE A 82 -5.37 -24.38 -7.15
N HIS A 83 -4.75 -25.53 -6.89
CA HIS A 83 -4.75 -26.18 -5.58
C HIS A 83 -3.38 -26.04 -4.92
N TYR A 84 -3.38 -25.56 -3.68
CA TYR A 84 -2.17 -25.49 -2.88
C TYR A 84 -1.65 -26.88 -2.53
N GLN A 85 -0.33 -27.04 -2.52
CA GLN A 85 0.37 -28.23 -2.05
C GLN A 85 1.40 -27.83 -0.99
N PRO A 86 1.57 -28.62 0.09
CA PRO A 86 2.51 -28.27 1.15
C PRO A 86 3.95 -28.11 0.64
N MET A 87 4.57 -26.96 0.93
CA MET A 87 5.93 -26.63 0.47
C MET A 87 6.97 -27.70 0.81
N LYS A 88 6.90 -28.27 2.01
CA LYS A 88 7.80 -29.34 2.46
C LYS A 88 7.72 -30.58 1.58
N GLU A 89 6.50 -31.05 1.31
CA GLU A 89 6.27 -32.28 0.54
C GLU A 89 6.81 -32.13 -0.88
N ILE A 90 6.49 -30.99 -1.53
CA ILE A 90 6.97 -30.66 -2.87
C ILE A 90 8.48 -30.44 -2.89
N GLY A 91 9.05 -29.77 -1.89
CA GLY A 91 10.49 -29.59 -1.77
C GLY A 91 11.27 -30.91 -1.69
N LEU A 92 10.73 -31.89 -0.95
CA LEU A 92 11.31 -33.24 -0.87
C LEU A 92 11.13 -34.04 -2.16
N GLU A 93 9.93 -34.00 -2.77
CA GLU A 93 9.65 -34.65 -4.07
C GLU A 93 10.60 -34.12 -5.16
N LEU A 94 10.72 -32.80 -5.29
CA LEU A 94 11.59 -32.17 -6.28
C LEU A 94 13.06 -32.46 -5.99
N SER A 95 13.48 -32.51 -4.72
CA SER A 95 14.83 -32.93 -4.36
C SER A 95 15.13 -34.37 -4.79
N GLN A 96 14.16 -35.29 -4.69
CA GLN A 96 14.33 -36.66 -5.18
C GLN A 96 14.49 -36.71 -6.69
N VAL A 97 13.64 -35.98 -7.42
CA VAL A 97 13.69 -35.91 -8.89
C VAL A 97 15.00 -35.28 -9.37
N LEU A 98 15.41 -34.16 -8.78
CA LEU A 98 16.57 -33.38 -9.21
C LEU A 98 17.90 -34.08 -8.86
N ARG A 99 17.95 -34.87 -7.79
CA ARG A 99 19.17 -35.59 -7.36
C ARG A 99 19.18 -37.08 -7.74
N ASP A 100 18.17 -37.60 -8.43
CA ASP A 100 18.15 -39.00 -8.85
C ASP A 100 19.43 -39.33 -9.65
N PRO A 101 20.28 -40.27 -9.19
CA PRO A 101 21.50 -40.64 -9.89
C PRO A 101 21.24 -41.26 -11.27
N LYS A 102 20.03 -41.80 -11.50
CA LYS A 102 19.58 -42.31 -12.80
C LYS A 102 18.76 -41.28 -13.59
N GLY A 103 18.45 -40.14 -12.97
CA GLY A 103 17.73 -39.04 -13.60
C GLY A 103 18.60 -38.24 -14.56
N GLU A 104 17.93 -37.34 -15.29
CA GLU A 104 18.57 -36.43 -16.25
C GLU A 104 19.35 -35.31 -15.56
N TYR A 105 18.79 -34.76 -14.47
CA TYR A 105 19.26 -33.52 -13.86
C TYR A 105 20.55 -33.71 -13.04
N GLN A 106 20.52 -34.65 -12.09
CA GLN A 106 21.67 -35.00 -11.23
C GLN A 106 22.34 -33.77 -10.58
N CYS A 107 21.51 -32.89 -10.02
CA CYS A 107 21.95 -31.63 -9.42
C CYS A 107 22.92 -31.87 -8.25
N ASP A 108 23.96 -31.05 -8.18
CA ASP A 108 24.92 -31.05 -7.08
C ASP A 108 24.34 -30.32 -5.86
N ILE A 109 23.66 -29.20 -6.10
CA ILE A 109 22.98 -28.39 -5.08
C ILE A 109 21.57 -28.00 -5.54
N ILE A 110 20.68 -27.72 -4.57
CA ILE A 110 19.32 -27.23 -4.80
C ILE A 110 19.09 -25.95 -3.98
N ILE A 111 18.64 -24.90 -4.67
CA ILE A 111 18.23 -23.62 -4.10
C ILE A 111 16.70 -23.56 -4.12
N ALA A 112 16.08 -23.28 -2.97
CA ALA A 112 14.66 -22.93 -2.95
C ALA A 112 14.50 -21.42 -3.07
N LEU A 113 13.81 -20.97 -4.11
CA LEU A 113 13.29 -19.61 -4.19
C LEU A 113 11.89 -19.60 -3.58
N THR A 114 11.72 -18.87 -2.48
CA THR A 114 10.46 -18.83 -1.74
C THR A 114 9.81 -17.46 -1.81
N HIS A 115 8.48 -17.44 -1.84
CA HIS A 115 7.69 -16.24 -1.57
C HIS A 115 6.80 -16.49 -0.36
N SER A 116 7.43 -16.47 0.82
CA SER A 116 6.82 -16.85 2.09
C SER A 116 7.27 -15.90 3.19
N ARG A 117 6.55 -15.86 4.32
CA ARG A 117 6.96 -15.08 5.49
C ARG A 117 8.23 -15.64 6.12
N LEU A 118 9.02 -14.79 6.77
CA LEU A 118 10.31 -15.15 7.38
C LEU A 118 10.23 -16.32 8.39
N PRO A 119 9.26 -16.36 9.32
CA PRO A 119 9.11 -17.52 10.21
C PRO A 119 8.89 -18.82 9.43
N ASN A 120 8.06 -18.78 8.38
CA ASN A 120 7.75 -19.93 7.55
C ASN A 120 8.97 -20.38 6.75
N ASP A 121 9.79 -19.46 6.25
CA ASP A 121 11.05 -19.80 5.57
C ASP A 121 12.06 -20.45 6.51
N ILE A 122 12.16 -19.99 7.76
CA ILE A 122 13.04 -20.59 8.77
C ILE A 122 12.57 -22.00 9.12
N ASP A 123 11.27 -22.17 9.37
CA ASP A 123 10.70 -23.49 9.67
C ASP A 123 10.87 -24.44 8.47
N LEU A 124 10.61 -23.96 7.25
CA LEU A 124 10.80 -24.72 6.02
C LEU A 124 12.28 -25.10 5.81
N ALA A 125 13.23 -24.21 6.15
CA ALA A 125 14.66 -24.51 6.07
C ALA A 125 15.05 -25.67 6.98
N LYS A 126 14.49 -25.74 8.20
CA LYS A 126 14.68 -26.86 9.11
C LYS A 126 14.06 -28.14 8.56
N GLU A 127 12.84 -28.07 8.04
CA GLU A 127 12.14 -29.22 7.49
C GLU A 127 12.75 -29.79 6.20
N LEU A 128 13.38 -28.93 5.39
CA LEU A 128 14.05 -29.29 4.14
C LEU A 128 15.57 -29.41 4.29
N PHE A 129 16.11 -29.42 5.51
CA PHE A 129 17.53 -29.57 5.78
C PHE A 129 18.44 -28.56 5.03
N ALA A 130 17.99 -27.31 4.87
CA ALA A 130 18.84 -26.18 4.44
C ALA A 130 19.67 -25.70 5.62
N LEU A 131 20.56 -26.58 6.09
CA LEU A 131 21.31 -26.38 7.32
C LEU A 131 22.64 -25.67 7.07
N SER A 132 23.01 -24.81 8.02
CA SER A 132 24.31 -24.13 8.06
C SER A 132 25.45 -25.12 8.29
N PRO A 133 26.72 -24.74 8.05
CA PRO A 133 27.86 -25.61 8.38
C PRO A 133 27.88 -26.07 9.85
N SER A 134 27.45 -25.20 10.78
CA SER A 134 27.26 -25.56 12.20
C SER A 134 26.09 -26.53 12.38
N GLY A 135 24.94 -26.29 11.74
CA GLY A 135 23.80 -27.21 11.77
C GLY A 135 24.14 -28.60 11.23
N GLN A 136 24.90 -28.67 10.13
CA GLN A 136 25.38 -29.90 9.51
C GLN A 136 26.32 -30.71 10.41
N SER A 137 27.06 -30.05 11.31
CA SER A 137 27.94 -30.74 12.27
C SER A 137 27.15 -31.55 13.30
N THR A 138 25.93 -31.10 13.63
CA THR A 138 25.00 -31.79 14.52
C THR A 138 24.12 -32.78 13.77
N THR A 139 23.68 -32.41 12.56
CA THR A 139 22.79 -33.22 11.72
C THR A 139 23.39 -33.36 10.32
N PRO A 140 24.11 -34.46 10.04
CA PRO A 140 24.69 -34.70 8.72
C PRO A 140 23.61 -34.83 7.63
N ILE A 141 23.65 -33.96 6.61
CA ILE A 141 22.63 -33.89 5.56
C ILE A 141 23.00 -34.61 4.26
N ALA A 142 24.20 -35.18 4.16
CA ALA A 142 24.73 -35.75 2.90
C ALA A 142 23.84 -36.86 2.32
N SER A 143 23.21 -37.66 3.18
CA SER A 143 22.32 -38.76 2.79
C SER A 143 20.84 -38.36 2.75
N GLU A 144 20.50 -37.10 3.03
CA GLU A 144 19.12 -36.64 3.15
C GLU A 144 18.70 -35.81 1.92
N HIS A 145 17.48 -36.04 1.46
CA HIS A 145 16.83 -35.17 0.49
C HIS A 145 16.38 -33.86 1.16
N GLY A 146 16.29 -32.78 0.38
CA GLY A 146 15.97 -31.44 0.87
C GLY A 146 16.62 -30.37 0.01
N VAL A 147 16.79 -29.16 0.54
CA VAL A 147 17.42 -28.02 -0.15
C VAL A 147 18.70 -27.59 0.56
N ASP A 148 19.60 -26.92 -0.14
CA ASP A 148 20.89 -26.48 0.42
C ASP A 148 20.82 -25.06 0.98
N ILE A 149 19.96 -24.20 0.41
CA ILE A 149 19.74 -22.82 0.85
C ILE A 149 18.35 -22.34 0.42
N ILE A 150 17.73 -21.48 1.23
CA ILE A 150 16.49 -20.77 0.90
C ILE A 150 16.79 -19.30 0.62
N LEU A 151 16.33 -18.80 -0.53
CA LEU A 151 16.32 -17.39 -0.89
C LEU A 151 14.86 -16.91 -0.94
N GLY A 152 14.45 -16.11 0.04
CA GLY A 152 13.05 -15.78 0.29
C GLY A 152 12.65 -14.33 -0.02
N GLY A 153 11.33 -14.10 -0.08
CA GLY A 153 10.68 -12.82 -0.35
C GLY A 153 9.53 -12.49 0.62
N HIS A 154 8.49 -11.82 0.13
CA HIS A 154 7.24 -11.46 0.83
C HIS A 154 7.28 -10.36 1.91
N ASP A 155 8.17 -10.42 2.90
CA ASP A 155 8.09 -9.53 4.08
C ASP A 155 8.72 -8.13 3.87
N HIS A 156 9.26 -7.85 2.68
CA HIS A 156 9.96 -6.59 2.32
C HIS A 156 11.18 -6.26 3.19
N LEU A 157 11.66 -7.20 3.99
CA LEU A 157 12.79 -7.00 4.89
C LEU A 157 14.09 -7.57 4.31
N TYR A 158 15.21 -6.97 4.70
CA TYR A 158 16.53 -7.53 4.48
C TYR A 158 16.91 -8.43 5.65
N PHE A 159 17.23 -9.69 5.39
CA PHE A 159 17.60 -10.66 6.41
C PHE A 159 18.64 -11.65 5.92
N VAL A 160 19.58 -11.99 6.79
CA VAL A 160 20.58 -13.02 6.57
C VAL A 160 20.61 -13.88 7.83
N GLY A 161 20.37 -15.18 7.68
CA GLY A 161 20.37 -16.11 8.79
C GLY A 161 21.72 -16.18 9.50
N ARG A 162 21.70 -16.44 10.81
CA ARG A 162 22.88 -16.50 11.69
C ARG A 162 23.84 -17.63 11.33
N GLY A 163 23.37 -18.61 10.57
CA GLY A 163 24.16 -19.75 10.10
C GLY A 163 25.23 -19.40 9.06
N VAL A 164 25.28 -18.16 8.56
CA VAL A 164 26.31 -17.76 7.59
C VAL A 164 27.69 -17.62 8.24
N THR A 165 28.76 -17.81 7.45
CA THR A 165 30.14 -17.70 7.98
C THR A 165 30.59 -16.26 8.17
N SER A 166 30.29 -15.38 7.22
CA SER A 166 30.57 -13.95 7.34
C SER A 166 29.72 -13.13 6.38
N TRP A 167 29.22 -11.99 6.82
CA TRP A 167 28.45 -11.08 5.98
C TRP A 167 28.94 -9.64 6.12
N ASP A 168 29.18 -8.96 5.01
CA ASP A 168 29.53 -7.55 4.97
C ASP A 168 28.27 -6.68 4.75
N GLY A 169 28.14 -5.59 5.50
CA GLY A 169 27.01 -4.65 5.38
C GLY A 169 25.70 -5.08 6.04
N PHE A 170 25.70 -6.10 6.91
CA PHE A 170 24.55 -6.50 7.73
C PHE A 170 25.01 -7.21 9.01
N ASP A 171 24.42 -6.88 10.16
CA ASP A 171 24.68 -7.59 11.42
C ASP A 171 23.71 -8.76 11.57
N VAL A 172 24.20 -9.98 11.40
CA VAL A 172 23.42 -11.22 11.52
C VAL A 172 22.85 -11.46 12.92
N ASN A 173 23.37 -10.77 13.95
CA ASN A 173 22.88 -10.88 15.32
C ASN A 173 21.77 -9.86 15.64
N GLU A 174 21.48 -8.94 14.72
CA GLU A 174 20.38 -7.99 14.86
C GLU A 174 19.07 -8.75 15.09
N LYS A 175 18.26 -8.28 16.05
CA LYS A 175 16.96 -8.89 16.33
C LYS A 175 15.97 -8.48 15.25
N VAL A 176 15.65 -9.42 14.38
CA VAL A 176 14.60 -9.27 13.37
C VAL A 176 13.35 -10.00 13.85
N LEU A 177 12.22 -9.32 13.76
CA LEU A 177 10.93 -9.88 14.14
C LEU A 177 10.56 -11.04 13.20
N GLY A 178 10.16 -12.17 13.77
CA GLY A 178 9.86 -13.39 13.00
C GLY A 178 11.09 -14.28 12.73
N ALA A 179 12.27 -13.89 13.21
CA ALA A 179 13.50 -14.68 13.14
C ALA A 179 13.87 -15.35 14.48
N GLU A 180 12.95 -15.42 15.44
CA GLU A 180 13.23 -15.90 16.80
C GLU A 180 13.67 -17.37 16.81
N SER A 181 13.19 -18.15 15.84
CA SER A 181 13.54 -19.56 15.65
C SER A 181 14.89 -19.79 14.98
N ASP A 182 15.60 -18.76 14.50
CA ASP A 182 16.94 -18.92 13.92
C ASP A 182 18.01 -19.03 15.01
N GLU A 183 18.48 -20.25 15.24
CA GLU A 183 19.51 -20.59 16.22
C GLU A 183 20.93 -20.59 15.60
N GLY A 184 21.06 -20.15 14.34
CA GLY A 184 22.29 -20.29 13.56
C GLY A 184 22.46 -21.67 12.92
N ASP A 185 21.38 -22.44 12.85
CA ASP A 185 21.30 -23.80 12.33
C ASP A 185 20.87 -23.86 10.85
N VAL A 186 20.28 -22.79 10.32
CA VAL A 186 19.71 -22.73 8.96
C VAL A 186 20.39 -21.73 8.04
N LEU A 187 20.17 -21.89 6.73
CA LEU A 187 20.59 -20.97 5.66
C LEU A 187 19.38 -20.36 4.95
N VAL A 188 18.99 -19.16 5.37
CA VAL A 188 17.90 -18.36 4.81
C VAL A 188 18.39 -16.94 4.53
N ILE A 189 18.11 -16.40 3.33
CA ILE A 189 18.49 -15.04 2.95
C ILE A 189 17.29 -14.33 2.29
N LYS A 190 17.03 -13.09 2.68
CA LYS A 190 16.06 -12.17 2.06
C LYS A 190 16.72 -10.84 1.74
N SER A 191 16.49 -10.32 0.54
CA SER A 191 17.22 -9.16 0.01
C SER A 191 16.40 -7.87 -0.01
N GLY A 192 15.50 -7.66 0.96
CA GLY A 192 14.70 -6.44 1.05
C GLY A 192 13.62 -6.33 -0.04
N SER A 193 13.26 -5.10 -0.39
CA SER A 193 12.24 -4.73 -1.36
C SER A 193 12.74 -3.64 -2.33
N ASP A 194 11.96 -3.38 -3.38
CA ASP A 194 12.11 -2.25 -4.30
C ASP A 194 13.47 -2.09 -4.99
N PHE A 195 14.21 -3.20 -5.14
CA PHE A 195 15.56 -3.20 -5.69
C PHE A 195 16.53 -2.26 -4.95
N ARG A 196 16.25 -1.92 -3.68
CA ARG A 196 17.12 -1.07 -2.85
C ARG A 196 18.34 -1.81 -2.33
N ASP A 197 18.24 -3.13 -2.25
CA ASP A 197 19.30 -4.00 -1.77
C ASP A 197 19.55 -5.12 -2.78
N LEU A 198 20.82 -5.49 -2.91
CA LEU A 198 21.29 -6.64 -3.67
C LEU A 198 22.23 -7.45 -2.79
N SER A 199 21.92 -8.73 -2.63
CA SER A 199 22.76 -9.67 -1.90
C SER A 199 23.72 -10.38 -2.84
N GLU A 200 25.02 -10.22 -2.60
CA GLU A 200 26.06 -11.04 -3.23
C GLU A 200 26.37 -12.22 -2.31
N ILE A 201 26.27 -13.45 -2.83
CA ILE A 201 26.49 -14.68 -2.06
C ILE A 201 27.62 -15.48 -2.70
N ASN A 202 28.63 -15.82 -1.89
CA ASN A 202 29.77 -16.65 -2.24
C ASN A 202 29.68 -17.99 -1.48
N LEU A 203 29.50 -19.08 -2.21
CA LEU A 203 29.37 -20.44 -1.68
C LEU A 203 30.66 -21.24 -1.92
N GLU A 204 31.23 -21.82 -0.86
CA GLU A 204 32.26 -22.85 -0.98
C GLU A 204 31.62 -24.22 -0.78
N LEU A 205 31.83 -25.11 -1.75
CA LEU A 205 31.22 -26.44 -1.79
C LEU A 205 32.29 -27.51 -1.57
N ILE A 206 31.99 -28.51 -0.73
CA ILE A 206 32.80 -29.70 -0.55
C ILE A 206 32.06 -30.92 -1.10
N ALA A 207 32.80 -31.86 -1.69
CA ALA A 207 32.24 -33.13 -2.14
C ALA A 207 31.88 -34.01 -0.93
N THR A 208 30.78 -34.74 -1.05
CA THR A 208 30.36 -35.75 -0.07
C THR A 208 30.90 -37.14 -0.43
N PRO A 209 30.82 -38.11 0.50
CA PRO A 209 31.18 -39.49 0.19
C PRO A 209 30.41 -40.06 -1.00
N GLU A 210 31.05 -40.96 -1.75
CA GLU A 210 30.42 -41.63 -2.88
C GLU A 210 29.17 -42.42 -2.41
N GLY A 211 28.07 -42.25 -3.12
CA GLY A 211 26.77 -42.84 -2.77
C GLY A 211 25.87 -41.97 -1.89
N SER A 212 26.32 -40.78 -1.46
CA SER A 212 25.46 -39.78 -0.81
C SER A 212 24.41 -39.22 -1.77
N VAL A 213 23.26 -38.82 -1.22
CA VAL A 213 22.16 -38.17 -1.96
C VAL A 213 22.59 -36.80 -2.47
N ARG A 214 23.16 -35.98 -1.59
CA ARG A 214 23.76 -34.69 -1.95
C ARG A 214 25.18 -34.94 -2.41
N ARG A 215 25.55 -34.57 -3.63
CA ARG A 215 26.92 -34.74 -4.18
C ARG A 215 27.90 -33.73 -3.62
N ARG A 216 27.39 -32.55 -3.26
CA ARG A 216 28.14 -31.48 -2.61
C ARG A 216 27.30 -30.91 -1.48
N VAL A 217 27.98 -30.34 -0.48
CA VAL A 217 27.35 -29.56 0.59
C VAL A 217 28.09 -28.25 0.77
N ILE A 218 27.38 -27.23 1.27
CA ILE A 218 27.95 -25.92 1.55
C ILE A 218 28.81 -26.01 2.81
N SER A 219 30.13 -25.86 2.68
CA SER A 219 31.05 -25.82 3.82
C SER A 219 31.22 -24.42 4.38
N LYS A 220 31.07 -23.40 3.53
CA LYS A 220 31.25 -22.00 3.90
C LYS A 220 30.37 -21.12 3.02
N ILE A 221 29.74 -20.14 3.64
CA ILE A 221 28.92 -19.14 2.96
C ILE A 221 29.33 -17.76 3.45
N THR A 222 29.70 -16.92 2.49
CA THR A 222 30.04 -15.52 2.77
C THR A 222 29.24 -14.63 1.84
N GLY A 223 28.97 -13.40 2.25
CA GLY A 223 28.23 -12.49 1.38
C GLY A 223 28.40 -11.04 1.72
N LYS A 224 27.80 -10.20 0.88
CA LYS A 224 27.86 -8.76 0.98
C LYS A 224 26.51 -8.15 0.61
N ARG A 225 26.04 -7.22 1.44
CA ARG A 225 24.91 -6.35 1.14
C ARG A 225 25.38 -5.18 0.28
N HIS A 226 24.79 -5.03 -0.89
CA HIS A 226 24.92 -3.83 -1.71
C HIS A 226 23.64 -3.02 -1.61
N THR A 227 23.70 -1.85 -0.98
CA THR A 227 22.55 -0.94 -0.87
C THR A 227 22.65 0.16 -1.90
N VAL A 228 21.56 0.42 -2.62
CA VAL A 228 21.45 1.48 -3.63
C VAL A 228 21.56 2.86 -2.97
N LYS A 229 22.45 3.71 -3.49
CA LYS A 229 22.73 5.07 -3.01
C LYS A 229 22.65 6.05 -4.18
N PRO A 230 22.20 7.29 -3.96
CA PRO A 230 22.02 8.28 -5.03
C PRO A 230 23.29 8.59 -5.83
N GLU A 231 24.47 8.44 -5.22
CA GLU A 231 25.74 8.78 -5.85
C GLU A 231 26.29 7.67 -6.75
N MET A 232 25.66 6.48 -6.74
CA MET A 232 26.12 5.36 -7.54
C MET A 232 25.81 5.55 -9.03
N ARG A 233 26.74 5.08 -9.87
CA ARG A 233 26.60 5.17 -11.33
C ARG A 233 25.34 4.43 -11.78
N SER A 234 24.43 5.14 -12.42
CA SER A 234 23.27 4.55 -13.09
C SER A 234 23.67 3.96 -14.46
N SER A 235 22.94 2.94 -14.91
CA SER A 235 23.09 2.39 -16.26
C SER A 235 22.47 3.35 -17.28
N GLU A 236 23.27 3.81 -18.25
CA GLU A 236 22.82 4.69 -19.33
C GLU A 236 21.72 4.02 -20.17
N SER A 237 21.88 2.74 -20.53
CA SER A 237 20.90 2.01 -21.32
C SER A 237 19.56 1.85 -20.59
N LEU A 238 19.59 1.59 -19.28
CA LEU A 238 18.37 1.46 -18.48
C LEU A 238 17.71 2.82 -18.27
N ALA A 239 18.50 3.89 -18.10
CA ALA A 239 17.98 5.25 -17.97
C ALA A 239 17.29 5.72 -19.26
N GLU A 240 17.83 5.39 -20.44
CA GLU A 240 17.18 5.65 -21.73
C GLU A 240 15.89 4.86 -21.88
N LEU A 241 15.90 3.56 -21.58
CA LEU A 241 14.70 2.71 -21.60
C LEU A 241 13.59 3.27 -20.67
N LEU A 242 13.96 3.64 -19.44
CA LEU A 242 13.04 4.23 -18.48
C LEU A 242 12.51 5.57 -18.97
N LYS A 243 13.36 6.42 -19.53
CA LYS A 243 12.96 7.71 -20.10
C LYS A 243 11.93 7.52 -21.22
N ASP A 244 12.13 6.56 -22.11
CA ASP A 244 11.20 6.28 -23.20
C ASP A 244 9.86 5.72 -22.68
N LEU A 245 9.91 4.76 -21.75
CA LEU A 245 8.72 4.19 -21.11
C LEU A 245 7.93 5.27 -20.33
N MET A 246 8.63 6.17 -19.65
CA MET A 246 8.01 7.24 -18.86
C MET A 246 7.68 8.47 -19.71
N SER A 247 8.17 8.59 -20.94
CA SER A 247 7.92 9.77 -21.79
C SER A 247 6.44 10.03 -22.02
N SER A 248 5.62 8.96 -22.02
CA SER A 248 4.16 9.01 -22.15
C SER A 248 3.42 9.33 -20.84
N VAL A 249 4.07 9.20 -19.68
CA VAL A 249 3.44 9.28 -18.34
C VAL A 249 4.00 10.44 -17.48
N SER A 250 5.20 10.94 -17.77
CA SER A 250 6.00 11.70 -16.79
C SER A 250 5.58 13.15 -16.52
N SER A 251 4.92 13.84 -17.45
CA SER A 251 4.52 15.24 -17.20
C SER A 251 3.35 15.34 -16.22
N ALA A 252 2.35 14.45 -16.37
CA ALA A 252 1.20 14.43 -15.47
C ALA A 252 1.56 13.95 -14.06
N LEU A 253 2.47 12.98 -13.92
CA LEU A 253 2.87 12.47 -12.60
C LEU A 253 3.70 13.47 -11.78
N LYS A 254 4.46 14.36 -12.42
CA LYS A 254 5.32 15.34 -11.75
C LYS A 254 4.55 16.54 -11.19
N ALA A 255 3.28 16.70 -11.52
CA ALA A 255 2.48 17.80 -11.03
C ALA A 255 2.37 17.73 -9.49
N PRO A 256 2.75 18.80 -8.75
CA PRO A 256 2.59 18.84 -7.30
C PRO A 256 1.11 18.97 -6.93
N VAL A 257 0.71 18.26 -5.88
CA VAL A 257 -0.68 18.18 -5.40
C VAL A 257 -0.84 18.86 -4.06
N CYS A 258 0.15 18.73 -3.17
CA CYS A 258 0.21 19.45 -1.90
C CYS A 258 1.66 19.61 -1.44
N MET A 259 1.87 20.42 -0.41
CA MET A 259 3.14 20.56 0.30
C MET A 259 3.00 19.91 1.67
N THR A 260 3.94 19.09 2.09
CA THR A 260 3.97 18.55 3.45
C THR A 260 5.08 19.17 4.29
N GLU A 261 4.75 19.51 5.55
CA GLU A 261 5.73 20.06 6.51
C GLU A 261 6.58 18.96 7.18
N VAL A 262 6.07 17.73 7.17
CA VAL A 262 6.67 16.59 7.86
C VAL A 262 7.06 15.52 6.85
N MET A 263 8.03 14.68 7.21
CA MET A 263 8.34 13.49 6.43
C MET A 263 7.21 12.48 6.62
N ILE A 264 6.66 12.00 5.52
CA ILE A 264 5.63 10.96 5.49
C ILE A 264 6.33 9.61 5.40
N ASP A 265 6.18 8.76 6.42
CA ASP A 265 6.75 7.41 6.45
C ASP A 265 5.67 6.36 6.12
N VAL A 266 5.84 5.69 4.98
CA VAL A 266 4.93 4.65 4.48
C VAL A 266 5.62 3.28 4.43
N ARG A 267 6.76 3.13 5.13
CA ARG A 267 7.48 1.86 5.16
C ARG A 267 6.69 0.78 5.88
N SER A 268 6.71 -0.43 5.34
CA SER A 268 5.92 -1.58 5.80
C SER A 268 6.18 -1.90 7.27
N TYR A 269 7.44 -1.81 7.71
CA TYR A 269 7.82 -2.06 9.10
C TYR A 269 7.25 -1.03 10.09
N PHE A 270 6.80 0.14 9.62
CA PHE A 270 6.21 1.20 10.44
C PHE A 270 4.68 1.16 10.34
N ILE A 271 4.14 1.27 9.12
CA ILE A 271 2.69 1.43 8.90
C ILE A 271 1.87 0.18 9.24
N ARG A 272 2.50 -1.01 9.28
CA ARG A 272 1.83 -2.30 9.54
C ARG A 272 1.90 -2.76 11.01
N VAL A 273 2.53 -2.00 11.89
CA VAL A 273 2.72 -2.41 13.31
C VAL A 273 2.27 -1.37 14.33
N GLN A 274 2.07 -0.11 13.91
CA GLN A 274 1.68 0.99 14.77
C GLN A 274 0.89 2.07 14.01
N GLU A 275 0.26 2.99 14.76
CA GLU A 275 -0.48 4.12 14.20
C GLU A 275 0.43 5.01 13.35
N SER A 276 -0.04 5.34 12.13
CA SER A 276 0.73 6.12 11.15
C SER A 276 0.01 7.43 10.79
N PRO A 277 0.70 8.58 10.79
CA PRO A 277 0.10 9.87 10.44
C PRO A 277 -0.57 9.87 9.07
N VAL A 278 0.08 9.25 8.07
CA VAL A 278 -0.43 9.21 6.69
C VAL A 278 -1.65 8.32 6.54
N ALA A 279 -1.68 7.21 7.28
CA ALA A 279 -2.81 6.28 7.29
C ALA A 279 -4.07 6.96 7.89
N ASN A 280 -3.89 7.68 9.00
CA ASN A 280 -4.95 8.49 9.62
C ASN A 280 -5.47 9.54 8.64
N TRP A 281 -4.56 10.26 7.99
CA TRP A 281 -4.90 11.35 7.09
C TRP A 281 -5.69 10.88 5.86
N PHE A 282 -5.27 9.80 5.20
CA PHE A 282 -6.02 9.24 4.08
C PHE A 282 -7.37 8.65 4.52
N ALA A 283 -7.44 8.04 5.70
CA ALA A 283 -8.71 7.60 6.27
C ALA A 283 -9.65 8.78 6.53
N ASP A 284 -9.14 9.93 7.03
CA ASP A 284 -9.93 11.14 7.26
C ASP A 284 -10.47 11.73 5.94
N ILE A 285 -9.66 11.76 4.89
CA ILE A 285 -10.09 12.17 3.55
C ILE A 285 -11.19 11.25 3.03
N ALA A 286 -11.03 9.93 3.17
CA ALA A 286 -12.04 8.96 2.75
C ALA A 286 -13.36 9.15 3.51
N ARG A 287 -13.29 9.38 4.84
CA ARG A 287 -14.47 9.68 5.66
C ARG A 287 -15.23 10.89 5.12
N TYR A 288 -14.52 12.00 4.92
CA TYR A 288 -15.11 13.26 4.47
C TYR A 288 -15.81 13.13 3.11
N ALA A 289 -15.17 12.45 2.15
CA ALA A 289 -15.74 12.25 0.81
C ALA A 289 -17.06 11.44 0.83
N TYR A 290 -17.17 10.47 1.72
CA TYR A 290 -18.38 9.64 1.84
C TYR A 290 -19.43 10.23 2.77
N ASP A 291 -19.06 11.09 3.73
CA ASP A 291 -20.01 11.84 4.55
C ASP A 291 -20.96 12.66 3.68
N ASP A 292 -20.44 13.43 2.73
CA ASP A 292 -21.23 14.22 1.79
C ASP A 292 -22.14 13.33 0.94
N THR A 293 -21.60 12.23 0.41
CA THR A 293 -22.33 11.30 -0.46
C THR A 293 -23.50 10.65 0.28
N LEU A 294 -23.28 10.20 1.52
CA LEU A 294 -24.31 9.58 2.35
C LEU A 294 -25.35 10.60 2.82
N CYS A 295 -24.95 11.85 3.10
CA CYS A 295 -25.88 12.92 3.43
C CYS A 295 -26.81 13.25 2.26
N ILE A 296 -26.30 13.31 1.02
CA ILE A 296 -27.11 13.53 -0.19
C ILE A 296 -28.12 12.40 -0.40
N ARG A 297 -27.74 11.14 -0.11
CA ARG A 297 -28.64 9.99 -0.19
C ARG A 297 -29.66 9.92 0.96
N GLY A 298 -29.63 10.87 1.90
CA GLY A 298 -30.51 10.90 3.07
C GLY A 298 -30.14 9.88 4.16
N CYS A 299 -28.95 9.28 4.07
CA CYS A 299 -28.45 8.28 5.01
C CYS A 299 -27.68 8.91 6.20
N GLY A 300 -27.53 10.24 6.25
CA GLY A 300 -26.67 10.95 7.20
C GLY A 300 -25.17 10.73 6.93
N GLY A 301 -24.27 11.18 7.81
CA GLY A 301 -22.81 10.96 7.66
C GLY A 301 -22.37 9.54 8.01
N SER A 302 -21.14 9.17 7.66
CA SER A 302 -20.49 7.92 8.05
C SER A 302 -20.12 7.93 9.54
N ASP A 303 -20.19 6.75 10.17
CA ASP A 303 -19.79 6.59 11.57
C ASP A 303 -18.27 6.46 11.70
N GLY A 304 -17.62 5.82 10.72
CA GLY A 304 -16.17 5.82 10.61
C GLY A 304 -15.63 5.03 9.44
N VAL A 305 -14.31 4.95 9.37
CA VAL A 305 -13.53 4.32 8.30
C VAL A 305 -12.67 3.22 8.90
N LEU A 306 -12.60 2.09 8.21
CA LEU A 306 -11.64 1.03 8.48
C LEU A 306 -10.95 0.63 7.17
N LEU A 307 -9.66 0.94 7.09
CA LEU A 307 -8.75 0.50 6.04
C LEU A 307 -7.70 -0.43 6.64
N CYS A 308 -7.12 -1.30 5.82
CA CYS A 308 -5.94 -2.08 6.19
C CYS A 308 -4.68 -1.34 5.75
N ALA A 309 -3.60 -1.42 6.53
CA ALA A 309 -2.30 -0.81 6.25
C ALA A 309 -1.71 -1.24 4.90
N GLY A 310 -2.06 -2.43 4.42
CA GLY A 310 -1.72 -2.95 3.10
C GLY A 310 -2.28 -2.12 1.95
N THR A 311 -3.23 -1.21 2.21
CA THR A 311 -3.71 -0.20 1.26
C THR A 311 -2.64 0.83 0.91
N PHE A 312 -1.75 1.14 1.84
CA PHE A 312 -0.69 2.14 1.68
C PHE A 312 0.60 1.45 1.24
N ARG A 313 1.12 1.85 0.09
CA ARG A 313 2.28 1.24 -0.60
C ARG A 313 3.42 2.24 -0.76
N GLY A 314 4.40 1.88 -1.56
CA GLY A 314 5.59 2.69 -1.84
C GLY A 314 6.79 2.37 -0.96
N ASP A 315 6.57 1.83 0.26
CA ASP A 315 7.62 1.34 1.17
C ASP A 315 8.80 2.33 1.33
N SER A 316 8.47 3.62 1.36
CA SER A 316 9.39 4.74 1.28
C SER A 316 9.00 5.87 2.23
N THR A 317 9.84 6.90 2.27
CA THR A 317 9.53 8.18 2.91
C THR A 317 9.37 9.28 1.87
N TYR A 318 8.35 10.12 2.03
CA TYR A 318 8.02 11.22 1.11
C TYR A 318 8.08 12.56 1.83
N GLY A 319 8.51 13.62 1.13
CA GLY A 319 8.71 14.95 1.71
C GLY A 319 9.87 15.01 2.74
N PRO A 320 9.97 16.09 3.54
CA PRO A 320 9.15 17.30 3.54
C PRO A 320 9.29 18.10 2.25
N GLY A 321 8.21 18.78 1.82
CA GLY A 321 8.15 19.52 0.55
C GLY A 321 7.00 19.07 -0.36
N PRO A 322 7.11 19.28 -1.68
CA PRO A 322 6.03 18.97 -2.61
C PRO A 322 5.78 17.46 -2.71
N ILE A 323 4.52 17.06 -2.59
CA ILE A 323 4.02 15.72 -2.90
C ILE A 323 3.36 15.77 -4.27
N THR A 324 3.75 14.88 -5.16
CA THR A 324 3.33 14.82 -6.56
C THR A 324 2.17 13.86 -6.79
N ILE A 325 1.54 13.92 -7.98
CA ILE A 325 0.54 12.92 -8.40
C ILE A 325 1.17 11.52 -8.44
N GLY A 326 2.44 11.42 -8.88
CA GLY A 326 3.23 10.20 -8.84
C GLY A 326 3.29 9.58 -7.44
N ASP A 327 3.64 10.39 -6.44
CA ASP A 327 3.73 9.94 -5.05
C ASP A 327 2.37 9.42 -4.53
N ILE A 328 1.26 10.10 -4.83
CA ILE A 328 -0.07 9.66 -4.43
C ILE A 328 -0.46 8.33 -5.08
N LEU A 329 -0.14 8.14 -6.37
CA LEU A 329 -0.42 6.89 -7.08
C LEU A 329 0.50 5.75 -6.65
N GLU A 330 1.73 6.06 -6.26
CA GLU A 330 2.67 5.08 -5.69
C GLU A 330 2.22 4.61 -4.30
N ILE A 331 1.74 5.54 -3.45
CA ILE A 331 1.23 5.22 -2.13
C ILE A 331 -0.14 4.51 -2.22
N LEU A 332 -0.98 4.86 -3.19
CA LEU A 332 -2.34 4.32 -3.36
C LEU A 332 -2.52 3.69 -4.76
N PRO A 333 -1.84 2.58 -5.06
CA PRO A 333 -1.79 2.02 -6.41
C PRO A 333 -3.03 1.20 -6.77
N PHE A 334 -3.82 0.80 -5.78
CA PHE A 334 -4.96 -0.08 -6.02
C PHE A 334 -6.17 0.67 -6.60
N GLU A 335 -6.81 0.02 -7.57
CA GLU A 335 -7.96 0.56 -8.30
C GLU A 335 -9.30 0.04 -7.76
N ASP A 336 -9.31 -0.75 -6.69
CA ASP A 336 -10.56 -1.18 -6.09
C ASP A 336 -11.28 0.01 -5.43
N PRO A 337 -12.61 0.05 -5.53
CA PRO A 337 -13.39 1.17 -5.03
C PRO A 337 -13.48 1.15 -3.50
N ILE A 338 -13.62 2.35 -2.94
CA ILE A 338 -14.10 2.53 -1.57
C ILE A 338 -15.62 2.33 -1.55
N VAL A 339 -16.09 1.57 -0.56
CA VAL A 339 -17.48 1.11 -0.42
C VAL A 339 -17.96 1.44 0.99
N VAL A 340 -19.28 1.46 1.18
CA VAL A 340 -19.88 1.73 2.50
C VAL A 340 -20.77 0.58 2.91
N LEU A 341 -20.49 0.01 4.07
CA LEU A 341 -21.23 -1.07 4.68
C LEU A 341 -22.01 -0.57 5.89
N GLU A 342 -23.23 -1.06 6.06
CA GLU A 342 -23.98 -1.01 7.30
C GLU A 342 -23.71 -2.30 8.08
N VAL A 343 -22.96 -2.16 9.18
CA VAL A 343 -22.49 -3.27 10.03
C VAL A 343 -23.05 -3.16 11.45
N ASP A 344 -23.20 -4.27 12.16
CA ASP A 344 -23.46 -4.23 13.59
C ASP A 344 -22.18 -4.12 14.43
N GLY A 345 -22.35 -3.86 15.73
CA GLY A 345 -21.24 -3.75 16.65
C GLY A 345 -20.42 -5.04 16.71
N ALA A 346 -21.06 -6.21 16.75
CA ALA A 346 -20.35 -7.49 16.75
C ALA A 346 -19.43 -7.67 15.53
N THR A 347 -19.90 -7.29 14.34
CA THR A 347 -19.13 -7.34 13.09
C THR A 347 -17.94 -6.38 13.12
N LEU A 348 -18.11 -5.16 13.65
CA LEU A 348 -17.02 -4.20 13.78
C LEU A 348 -15.93 -4.69 14.75
N TRP A 349 -16.34 -5.29 15.87
CA TRP A 349 -15.43 -5.93 16.82
C TRP A 349 -14.66 -7.09 16.19
N ASP A 350 -15.36 -8.01 15.51
CA ASP A 350 -14.74 -9.17 14.85
C ASP A 350 -13.76 -8.74 13.74
N ALA A 351 -14.08 -7.68 12.99
CA ALA A 351 -13.20 -7.13 11.95
C ALA A 351 -11.91 -6.52 12.54
N LEU A 352 -12.02 -5.76 13.64
CA LEU A 352 -10.87 -5.18 14.32
C LEU A 352 -10.01 -6.23 15.02
N GLU A 353 -10.59 -7.26 15.63
CA GLU A 353 -9.82 -8.39 16.16
C GLU A 353 -9.08 -9.14 15.05
N SER A 354 -9.71 -9.29 13.88
CA SER A 354 -9.06 -9.91 12.71
C SER A 354 -7.89 -9.08 12.19
N SER A 355 -8.01 -7.75 12.21
CA SER A 355 -6.95 -6.80 11.85
C SER A 355 -5.72 -6.89 12.75
N LEU A 356 -5.89 -7.35 14.00
CA LEU A 356 -4.80 -7.49 14.96
C LEU A 356 -4.37 -8.94 15.17
N ARG A 357 -5.00 -9.92 14.51
CA ARG A 357 -4.80 -11.36 14.80
C ARG A 357 -3.36 -11.84 14.60
N MET A 358 -2.70 -11.37 13.55
CA MET A 358 -1.34 -11.78 13.19
C MET A 358 -0.25 -10.82 13.67
N TRP A 359 -0.63 -9.73 14.35
CA TRP A 359 0.34 -8.82 14.94
C TRP A 359 1.27 -9.59 15.92
N PRO A 360 2.58 -9.32 15.95
CA PRO A 360 3.30 -8.23 15.29
C PRO A 360 3.81 -8.56 13.87
N ALA A 361 3.41 -9.66 13.24
CA ALA A 361 3.78 -9.93 11.85
C ALA A 361 3.39 -8.72 10.97
N GLN A 362 4.29 -8.30 10.07
CA GLN A 362 4.15 -7.09 9.23
C GLN A 362 3.13 -7.30 8.10
N GLU A 363 1.94 -7.74 8.48
CA GLU A 363 0.81 -8.04 7.61
C GLU A 363 0.11 -6.77 7.14
N GLY A 364 -0.46 -6.81 5.94
CA GLY A 364 -1.28 -5.71 5.42
C GLY A 364 -2.50 -5.38 6.29
N ARG A 365 -2.96 -6.33 7.11
CA ARG A 365 -4.23 -6.22 7.87
C ARG A 365 -4.25 -5.20 9.00
N PHE A 366 -3.12 -4.60 9.41
CA PHE A 366 -3.10 -3.65 10.54
C PHE A 366 -4.09 -2.49 10.31
N PRO A 367 -4.88 -2.06 11.31
CA PRO A 367 -5.99 -1.15 11.08
C PRO A 367 -5.54 0.31 10.94
N ALA A 368 -6.05 0.97 9.90
CA ALA A 368 -6.04 2.41 9.74
C ALA A 368 -7.47 2.94 9.82
N VAL A 369 -7.73 3.84 10.77
CA VAL A 369 -9.10 4.19 11.16
C VAL A 369 -9.35 5.69 11.14
N SER A 370 -10.60 6.07 10.89
CA SER A 370 -11.11 7.43 11.08
C SER A 370 -12.49 7.39 11.73
N GLY A 371 -12.77 8.33 12.63
CA GLY A 371 -14.06 8.38 13.35
C GLY A 371 -14.24 7.37 14.47
N PHE A 372 -13.24 6.53 14.72
CA PHE A 372 -13.19 5.64 15.86
C PHE A 372 -12.01 5.96 16.75
N ARG A 373 -12.19 5.80 18.05
CA ARG A 373 -11.11 5.62 19.02
C ARG A 373 -11.09 4.16 19.43
N ILE A 374 -9.92 3.53 19.43
CA ILE A 374 -9.73 2.11 19.68
C ILE A 374 -8.65 1.96 20.75
N SER A 375 -8.96 1.19 21.78
CA SER A 375 -8.00 0.77 22.80
C SER A 375 -7.71 -0.71 22.58
N LEU A 376 -6.43 -1.08 22.52
CA LEU A 376 -5.97 -2.43 22.33
C LEU A 376 -4.88 -2.78 23.34
N ASP A 377 -4.70 -4.08 23.56
CA ASP A 377 -3.61 -4.64 24.36
C ASP A 377 -2.90 -5.70 23.50
N SER A 378 -1.73 -5.33 22.99
CA SER A 378 -0.95 -6.16 22.09
C SER A 378 -0.29 -7.38 22.77
N SER A 379 -0.26 -7.42 24.11
CA SER A 379 0.27 -8.55 24.90
C SER A 379 -0.69 -9.72 25.00
N LYS A 380 -1.97 -9.53 24.66
CA LYS A 380 -3.01 -10.56 24.75
C LYS A 380 -2.99 -11.52 23.56
N GLU A 381 -3.58 -12.69 23.79
CA GLU A 381 -3.78 -13.72 22.77
C GLU A 381 -4.62 -13.20 21.58
N PRO A 382 -4.32 -13.61 20.34
CA PRO A 382 -5.10 -13.25 19.16
C PRO A 382 -6.60 -13.49 19.35
N GLY A 383 -7.43 -12.47 19.04
CA GLY A 383 -8.88 -12.51 19.20
C GLY A 383 -9.40 -11.93 20.52
N ASN A 384 -8.51 -11.53 21.44
CA ASN A 384 -8.84 -10.77 22.66
C ASN A 384 -7.96 -9.52 22.81
N ARG A 385 -7.49 -8.94 21.70
CA ARG A 385 -6.54 -7.82 21.70
C ARG A 385 -7.25 -6.48 21.73
N VAL A 386 -8.50 -6.39 21.29
CA VAL A 386 -9.29 -5.15 21.35
C VAL A 386 -9.94 -5.03 22.73
N LEU A 387 -9.66 -3.93 23.44
CA LEU A 387 -10.23 -3.64 24.75
C LEU A 387 -11.53 -2.84 24.65
N GLY A 388 -11.62 -1.94 23.68
CA GLY A 388 -12.78 -1.07 23.49
C GLY A 388 -12.73 -0.26 22.20
N ILE A 389 -13.92 0.07 21.70
CA ILE A 389 -14.14 0.86 20.49
C ILE A 389 -15.15 1.95 20.80
N TRP A 390 -14.85 3.19 20.43
CA TRP A 390 -15.73 4.35 20.61
C TRP A 390 -15.90 5.08 19.28
N VAL A 391 -17.14 5.45 18.94
CA VAL A 391 -17.44 6.31 17.79
C VAL A 391 -17.32 7.76 18.22
N LEU A 392 -16.62 8.55 17.41
CA LEU A 392 -16.39 9.97 17.62
C LEU A 392 -17.46 10.80 16.91
N LYS A 393 -18.30 11.49 17.68
CA LYS A 393 -19.34 12.39 17.17
C LYS A 393 -18.99 13.87 17.41
N PRO A 394 -19.25 14.76 16.44
CA PRO A 394 -19.12 16.19 16.67
C PRO A 394 -20.17 16.64 17.70
N ASN A 395 -19.74 17.31 18.77
CA ASN A 395 -20.66 17.83 19.77
C ASN A 395 -21.41 19.06 19.22
N ASN A 396 -22.74 19.06 19.28
CA ASN A 396 -23.63 20.06 18.68
C ASN A 396 -23.59 21.46 19.32
N GLY A 397 -22.56 21.81 20.09
CA GLY A 397 -22.52 23.06 20.87
C GLY A 397 -21.17 23.77 21.02
N GLN A 398 -20.03 23.11 20.79
CA GLN A 398 -18.71 23.74 20.91
C GLN A 398 -17.72 23.17 19.87
N PRO A 399 -17.09 24.00 19.02
CA PRO A 399 -16.02 23.55 18.13
C PRO A 399 -14.88 22.91 18.94
N GLY A 400 -14.56 21.65 18.66
CA GLY A 400 -13.41 20.95 19.25
C GLY A 400 -13.70 19.99 20.41
N GLN A 401 -14.94 19.88 20.89
CA GLN A 401 -15.33 18.78 21.78
C GLN A 401 -15.97 17.64 20.98
N VAL A 402 -15.47 16.42 21.19
CA VAL A 402 -15.95 15.20 20.54
C VAL A 402 -16.69 14.39 21.59
N GLU A 403 -17.94 14.01 21.30
CA GLU A 403 -18.66 13.04 22.12
C GLU A 403 -18.23 11.63 21.71
N GLU A 404 -17.95 10.80 22.70
CA GLU A 404 -17.56 9.41 22.50
C GLU A 404 -18.72 8.49 22.83
N GLU A 405 -19.14 7.70 21.86
CA GLU A 405 -20.16 6.67 22.05
C GLU A 405 -19.53 5.29 22.00
N GLU A 406 -19.62 4.53 23.08
CA GLU A 406 -19.08 3.17 23.16
C GLU A 406 -19.82 2.21 22.22
N VAL A 407 -19.06 1.48 21.41
CA VAL A 407 -19.57 0.44 20.53
C VAL A 407 -19.70 -0.86 21.30
N LYS A 408 -20.94 -1.26 21.61
CA LYS A 408 -21.21 -2.56 22.22
C LYS A 408 -21.06 -3.71 21.22
N ARG A 409 -20.52 -4.84 21.66
CA ARG A 409 -20.39 -6.07 20.87
C ARG A 409 -21.71 -6.83 20.78
N GLU A 410 -22.67 -6.27 20.03
CA GLU A 410 -24.04 -6.81 19.88
C GLU A 410 -24.43 -6.91 18.40
N THR A 411 -25.22 -7.92 18.02
CA THR A 411 -25.73 -8.11 16.64
C THR A 411 -27.04 -7.35 16.37
N ASP A 412 -27.90 -7.25 17.38
CA ASP A 412 -29.21 -6.58 17.32
C ASP A 412 -29.16 -5.11 17.78
N GLY A 413 -27.95 -4.59 18.00
CA GLY A 413 -27.72 -3.22 18.48
C GLY A 413 -27.74 -2.17 17.36
N ARG A 414 -27.20 -0.99 17.69
CA ARG A 414 -26.99 0.10 16.73
C ARG A 414 -26.19 -0.40 15.52
N LYS A 415 -26.66 -0.05 14.32
CA LYS A 415 -25.91 -0.26 13.07
C LYS A 415 -24.98 0.93 12.82
N TYR A 416 -23.80 0.65 12.30
CA TYR A 416 -22.74 1.61 12.00
C TYR A 416 -22.46 1.62 10.51
N LYS A 417 -22.29 2.82 9.95
CA LYS A 417 -21.92 3.02 8.55
C LYS A 417 -20.41 3.09 8.46
N LEU A 418 -19.83 1.99 8.02
CA LEU A 418 -18.40 1.77 7.90
C LEU A 418 -17.95 1.98 6.45
N VAL A 419 -17.07 2.96 6.24
CA VAL A 419 -16.37 3.14 4.96
C VAL A 419 -15.16 2.22 4.94
N THR A 420 -15.02 1.42 3.88
CA THR A 420 -13.90 0.48 3.73
C THR A 420 -13.60 0.22 2.26
N ARG A 421 -12.58 -0.56 1.94
CA ARG A 421 -12.28 -1.00 0.56
C ARG A 421 -13.15 -2.17 0.16
N GLU A 422 -13.51 -2.27 -1.11
CA GLU A 422 -14.21 -3.45 -1.64
C GLU A 422 -13.45 -4.74 -1.31
N TYR A 423 -12.12 -4.71 -1.45
CA TYR A 423 -11.25 -5.81 -1.09
C TYR A 423 -11.51 -6.34 0.34
N MET A 424 -11.65 -5.45 1.32
CA MET A 424 -11.95 -5.83 2.70
C MET A 424 -13.41 -6.26 2.89
N ALA A 425 -14.34 -5.59 2.22
CA ALA A 425 -15.77 -5.90 2.27
C ALA A 425 -16.09 -7.30 1.73
N GLN A 426 -15.32 -7.79 0.75
CA GLN A 426 -15.41 -9.15 0.22
C GLN A 426 -14.77 -10.21 1.13
N GLY A 427 -14.07 -9.80 2.19
CA GLY A 427 -13.51 -10.69 3.20
C GLY A 427 -12.04 -11.07 3.00
N HIS A 428 -11.35 -10.47 2.03
CA HIS A 428 -9.92 -10.69 1.80
C HIS A 428 -9.08 -10.19 2.98
N ASP A 429 -7.82 -10.64 3.08
CA ASP A 429 -6.88 -10.29 4.17
C ASP A 429 -7.39 -10.62 5.60
N GLY A 430 -8.34 -11.57 5.67
CA GLY A 430 -8.92 -12.06 6.92
C GLY A 430 -10.15 -11.29 7.41
N PHE A 431 -10.67 -10.33 6.65
CA PHE A 431 -11.84 -9.53 7.02
C PHE A 431 -13.19 -10.22 6.73
N SER A 432 -13.28 -11.55 6.87
CA SER A 432 -14.49 -12.32 6.55
C SER A 432 -15.74 -11.86 7.32
N ALA A 433 -15.57 -11.25 8.50
CA ALA A 433 -16.66 -10.64 9.25
C ALA A 433 -17.40 -9.55 8.45
N LEU A 434 -16.70 -8.76 7.63
CA LEU A 434 -17.30 -7.66 6.86
C LEU A 434 -18.28 -8.13 5.79
N THR A 435 -18.20 -9.40 5.35
CA THR A 435 -19.16 -10.00 4.41
C THR A 435 -20.59 -10.08 4.96
N ARG A 436 -20.75 -9.99 6.29
CA ARG A 436 -22.06 -9.92 6.96
C ARG A 436 -22.73 -8.53 6.82
N GLY A 437 -21.95 -7.52 6.47
CA GLY A 437 -22.40 -6.13 6.33
C GLY A 437 -23.32 -5.93 5.13
N LYS A 438 -24.32 -5.06 5.28
CA LYS A 438 -25.20 -4.68 4.18
C LYS A 438 -24.57 -3.54 3.39
N TRP A 439 -24.53 -3.67 2.07
CA TRP A 439 -23.98 -2.65 1.18
C TRP A 439 -24.92 -1.43 1.08
N LEU A 440 -24.41 -0.25 1.43
CA LEU A 440 -25.08 1.04 1.21
C LEU A 440 -24.55 1.74 -0.04
N ILE A 441 -23.25 1.59 -0.28
CA ILE A 441 -22.56 2.00 -1.51
C ILE A 441 -21.73 0.81 -1.96
N ASP A 442 -22.03 0.33 -3.16
CA ASP A 442 -21.37 -0.78 -3.84
C ASP A 442 -20.23 -0.30 -4.74
N HIS A 443 -19.58 -1.26 -5.41
CA HIS A 443 -18.47 -1.01 -6.32
C HIS A 443 -18.88 -0.18 -7.55
N GLU A 444 -20.14 -0.24 -7.99
CA GLU A 444 -20.63 0.56 -9.11
C GLU A 444 -20.70 2.06 -8.76
N CYS A 445 -21.00 2.37 -7.50
CA CYS A 445 -21.10 3.75 -7.00
C CYS A 445 -19.80 4.25 -6.33
N GLY A 446 -18.90 3.34 -5.95
CA GLY A 446 -17.67 3.65 -5.24
C GLY A 446 -16.61 4.31 -6.11
N SER A 447 -15.69 5.05 -5.50
CA SER A 447 -14.52 5.62 -6.16
C SER A 447 -13.24 5.07 -5.56
N THR A 448 -12.19 4.92 -6.37
CA THR A 448 -10.85 4.54 -5.90
C THR A 448 -10.31 5.54 -4.89
N LEU A 449 -9.57 5.09 -3.87
CA LEU A 449 -9.01 5.98 -2.85
C LEU A 449 -8.09 7.05 -3.44
N SER A 450 -7.26 6.70 -4.42
CA SER A 450 -6.38 7.65 -5.13
C SER A 450 -7.17 8.77 -5.82
N THR A 451 -8.29 8.46 -6.47
CA THR A 451 -9.20 9.46 -7.06
C THR A 451 -9.84 10.36 -6.01
N ILE A 452 -10.27 9.81 -4.87
CA ILE A 452 -10.85 10.59 -3.77
C ILE A 452 -9.84 11.60 -3.24
N VAL A 453 -8.61 11.14 -2.97
CA VAL A 453 -7.51 11.96 -2.49
C VAL A 453 -7.15 13.05 -3.49
N ARG A 454 -7.04 12.71 -4.79
CA ARG A 454 -6.78 13.70 -5.85
C ARG A 454 -7.91 14.75 -5.95
N ARG A 455 -9.18 14.33 -5.88
CA ARG A 455 -10.33 15.25 -5.90
C ARG A 455 -10.32 16.19 -4.70
N TYR A 456 -9.98 15.67 -3.52
CA TYR A 456 -9.85 16.47 -2.30
C TYR A 456 -8.85 17.61 -2.52
N PHE A 457 -7.64 17.31 -3.00
CA PHE A 457 -6.63 18.34 -3.22
C PHE A 457 -6.96 19.32 -4.35
N LEU A 458 -7.49 18.86 -5.47
CA LEU A 458 -7.94 19.74 -6.55
C LEU A 458 -9.02 20.72 -6.07
N GLY A 459 -9.99 20.20 -5.29
CA GLY A 459 -11.02 21.02 -4.66
C GLY A 459 -10.46 22.02 -3.67
N SER A 460 -9.54 21.60 -2.81
CA SER A 460 -8.91 22.49 -1.84
C SER A 460 -8.03 23.56 -2.47
N GLN A 461 -7.26 23.21 -3.51
CA GLN A 461 -6.46 24.17 -4.28
C GLN A 461 -7.36 25.23 -4.92
N PHE A 462 -8.50 24.81 -5.48
CA PHE A 462 -9.50 25.73 -6.01
C PHE A 462 -10.05 26.67 -4.93
N VAL A 463 -10.42 26.14 -3.76
CA VAL A 463 -10.92 26.95 -2.64
C VAL A 463 -9.85 27.94 -2.15
N ASN A 464 -8.60 27.50 -2.00
CA ASN A 464 -7.49 28.34 -1.56
C ASN A 464 -7.22 29.49 -2.56
N LYS A 465 -7.22 29.18 -3.86
CA LYS A 465 -7.12 30.18 -4.93
C LYS A 465 -8.27 31.18 -4.89
N MET A 466 -9.51 30.72 -4.69
CA MET A 466 -10.68 31.59 -4.59
C MET A 466 -10.63 32.52 -3.36
N LEU A 467 -10.20 32.02 -2.20
CA LEU A 467 -10.01 32.83 -1.00
C LEU A 467 -8.98 33.94 -1.23
N ARG A 468 -7.89 33.63 -1.93
CA ARG A 468 -6.85 34.60 -2.28
C ARG A 468 -7.30 35.62 -3.30
N LEU A 469 -8.05 35.21 -4.32
CA LEU A 469 -8.66 36.15 -5.27
C LEU A 469 -9.62 37.11 -4.55
N GLN A 470 -10.38 36.63 -3.55
CA GLN A 470 -11.23 37.49 -2.71
C GLN A 470 -10.42 38.46 -1.86
N ASP A 471 -9.31 38.04 -1.24
CA ASP A 471 -8.45 38.93 -0.45
C ASP A 471 -7.62 39.89 -1.32
N GLY A 472 -7.21 39.48 -2.51
CA GLY A 472 -6.59 40.34 -3.52
C GLY A 472 -7.52 41.45 -4.02
N GLN A 473 -8.83 41.16 -4.14
CA GLN A 473 -9.83 42.19 -4.46
C GLN A 473 -10.02 43.23 -3.35
N LYS A 474 -9.72 42.92 -2.08
CA LYS A 474 -9.77 43.91 -0.99
C LYS A 474 -8.65 44.95 -1.05
N ASN A 475 -7.55 44.68 -1.76
CA ASN A 475 -6.35 45.53 -1.73
C ASN A 475 -5.95 46.20 -3.06
N GLY A 476 -6.74 46.10 -4.14
CA GLY A 476 -6.28 46.52 -5.47
C GLY A 476 -6.89 47.76 -6.14
N PHE A 477 -8.20 48.04 -5.99
CA PHE A 477 -8.87 48.94 -6.96
C PHE A 477 -9.89 49.92 -6.37
N LEU A 478 -10.08 49.97 -5.06
CA LEU A 478 -10.95 50.99 -4.47
C LEU A 478 -10.15 52.27 -4.23
N ASN A 479 -10.54 53.33 -4.94
CA ASN A 479 -10.04 54.68 -4.70
C ASN A 479 -10.14 55.01 -3.20
N VAL A 480 -9.13 55.65 -2.61
CA VAL A 480 -9.06 56.02 -1.19
C VAL A 480 -10.34 56.75 -0.73
N LYS A 481 -10.97 57.52 -1.62
CA LYS A 481 -12.26 58.18 -1.35
C LYS A 481 -13.41 57.18 -1.19
N THR A 482 -13.45 56.11 -1.96
CA THR A 482 -14.47 55.05 -1.88
C THR A 482 -14.35 54.26 -0.58
N LYS A 483 -13.11 54.05 -0.10
CA LYS A 483 -12.86 53.39 1.20
C LYS A 483 -13.36 54.25 2.36
N GLY A 484 -13.10 55.56 2.33
CA GLY A 484 -13.65 56.52 3.31
C GLY A 484 -15.17 56.64 3.28
N ILE A 485 -15.81 56.52 2.11
CA ILE A 485 -17.28 56.53 1.99
C ILE A 485 -17.89 55.25 2.56
N LEU A 486 -17.28 54.08 2.29
CA LEU A 486 -17.76 52.81 2.82
C LEU A 486 -17.61 52.69 4.34
N GLU A 487 -16.53 53.22 4.90
CA GLU A 487 -16.31 53.29 6.35
C GLU A 487 -17.28 54.28 7.03
N ALA A 488 -17.56 55.43 6.40
CA ALA A 488 -18.58 56.38 6.87
C ALA A 488 -20.00 55.79 6.84
N LEU A 489 -20.36 55.10 5.76
CA LEU A 489 -21.66 54.41 5.63
C LEU A 489 -21.82 53.24 6.62
N HIS A 490 -20.72 52.54 6.95
CA HIS A 490 -20.74 51.51 7.99
C HIS A 490 -20.88 52.07 9.40
N GLN A 491 -20.38 53.29 9.65
CA GLN A 491 -20.56 53.98 10.93
C GLN A 491 -21.95 54.61 11.08
N GLU A 492 -22.55 55.08 9.98
CA GLU A 492 -23.95 55.56 9.96
C GLU A 492 -24.96 54.41 10.06
N ALA A 493 -24.59 53.19 9.67
CA ALA A 493 -25.41 51.99 9.80
C ALA A 493 -25.31 51.35 11.21
N LYS A 494 -25.67 52.11 12.26
CA LYS A 494 -26.16 51.53 13.52
C LYS A 494 -27.69 51.63 13.59
N PRO A 495 -28.36 50.67 14.25
CA PRO A 495 -29.68 50.23 13.82
C PRO A 495 -30.78 51.07 14.46
N GLU A 496 -31.33 52.03 13.72
CA GLU A 496 -32.64 52.56 14.03
C GLU A 496 -33.55 52.53 12.79
N ASN A 497 -34.52 51.62 12.88
CA ASN A 497 -35.78 51.53 12.14
C ASN A 497 -35.94 52.50 10.95
N SER A 498 -35.62 52.06 9.74
CA SER A 498 -36.20 52.68 8.55
C SER A 498 -36.81 51.64 7.62
N THR A 499 -38.08 51.87 7.32
CA THR A 499 -38.96 51.18 6.37
C THR A 499 -38.32 50.97 4.99
N ALA A 500 -37.28 51.73 4.65
CA ALA A 500 -36.51 51.60 3.42
C ALA A 500 -35.77 50.25 3.30
N ILE A 501 -35.27 49.67 4.41
CA ILE A 501 -34.56 48.39 4.38
C ILE A 501 -35.52 47.22 4.11
N ASN A 502 -36.76 47.31 4.62
CA ASN A 502 -37.78 46.28 4.37
C ASN A 502 -38.34 46.35 2.94
N LEU A 503 -38.49 47.56 2.38
CA LEU A 503 -38.82 47.77 0.97
C LEU A 503 -37.70 47.28 0.04
N TRP A 504 -36.44 47.50 0.40
CA TRP A 504 -35.29 46.96 -0.34
C TRP A 504 -35.20 45.44 -0.27
N LYS A 505 -35.43 44.83 0.91
CA LYS A 505 -35.45 43.37 1.06
C LYS A 505 -36.61 42.72 0.29
N GLN A 506 -37.78 43.37 0.22
CA GLN A 506 -38.91 42.88 -0.58
C GLN A 506 -38.68 43.06 -2.09
N ALA A 507 -38.08 44.18 -2.52
CA ALA A 507 -37.72 44.39 -3.92
C ALA A 507 -36.62 43.41 -4.38
N VAL A 508 -35.59 43.19 -3.55
CA VAL A 508 -34.53 42.20 -3.81
C VAL A 508 -35.09 40.78 -3.74
N GLY A 509 -36.00 40.47 -2.81
CA GLY A 509 -36.69 39.18 -2.74
C GLY A 509 -37.54 38.89 -3.97
N ALA A 510 -38.27 39.88 -4.47
CA ALA A 510 -39.09 39.77 -5.69
C ALA A 510 -38.22 39.64 -6.96
N VAL A 511 -37.10 40.38 -7.03
CA VAL A 511 -36.12 40.26 -8.12
C VAL A 511 -35.41 38.91 -8.10
N ILE A 512 -35.05 38.38 -6.93
CA ILE A 512 -34.44 37.04 -6.76
C ILE A 512 -35.45 35.94 -7.11
N GLN A 513 -36.74 36.10 -6.78
CA GLN A 513 -37.78 35.14 -7.16
C GLN A 513 -38.16 35.20 -8.65
N HIS A 514 -38.08 36.37 -9.30
CA HIS A 514 -38.31 36.50 -10.75
C HIS A 514 -37.07 36.14 -11.61
N THR A 515 -35.85 36.32 -11.11
CA THR A 515 -34.61 35.92 -11.83
C THR A 515 -34.27 34.44 -11.66
N ARG A 516 -34.88 33.74 -10.68
CA ARG A 516 -34.89 32.27 -10.56
C ARG A 516 -35.80 31.59 -11.59
N SER A 517 -35.67 31.99 -12.86
CA SER A 517 -36.21 31.20 -13.97
C SER A 517 -35.38 29.92 -14.15
N ARG A 518 -36.00 28.88 -14.70
CA ARG A 518 -35.48 27.51 -14.95
C ARG A 518 -34.05 27.38 -15.54
N LEU A 519 -33.43 28.47 -15.98
CA LEU A 519 -32.03 28.54 -16.45
C LEU A 519 -30.99 28.31 -15.35
N HIS A 520 -31.25 28.68 -14.09
CA HIS A 520 -30.27 28.51 -13.00
C HIS A 520 -29.94 27.03 -12.70
N TYR A 521 -30.92 26.14 -12.87
CA TYR A 521 -30.69 24.69 -12.73
C TYR A 521 -30.04 24.06 -13.97
N GLN A 522 -30.29 24.59 -15.18
CA GLN A 522 -29.64 24.09 -16.40
C GLN A 522 -28.14 24.45 -16.48
N GLN A 523 -27.71 25.55 -15.86
CA GLN A 523 -26.30 25.95 -15.87
C GLN A 523 -25.41 25.08 -14.95
N TYR A 524 -25.94 24.54 -13.85
CA TYR A 524 -25.18 23.63 -12.98
C TYR A 524 -24.88 22.28 -13.65
N PHE A 525 -25.79 21.76 -14.49
CA PHE A 525 -25.56 20.52 -15.23
C PHE A 525 -24.59 20.68 -16.41
N ASN A 526 -24.29 21.91 -16.84
CA ASN A 526 -23.45 22.19 -18.01
C ASN A 526 -22.12 22.90 -17.71
N MET A 527 -21.76 23.17 -16.43
CA MET A 527 -20.47 23.81 -16.12
C MET A 527 -19.27 22.99 -16.65
N SER A 528 -19.35 21.66 -16.59
CA SER A 528 -18.34 20.75 -17.14
C SER A 528 -18.28 20.76 -18.68
N ALA A 529 -19.32 21.28 -19.35
CA ALA A 529 -19.43 21.35 -20.81
C ALA A 529 -19.02 22.72 -21.39
N THR A 530 -19.07 23.80 -20.60
CA THR A 530 -18.83 25.16 -21.12
C THR A 530 -17.56 25.84 -20.63
N GLU A 531 -17.02 25.48 -19.46
CA GLU A 531 -15.77 26.05 -18.96
C GLU A 531 -14.67 25.00 -18.87
N HIS A 532 -13.56 25.27 -19.56
CA HIS A 532 -12.41 24.42 -19.54
C HIS A 532 -11.57 24.72 -18.28
N MET A 533 -11.24 23.70 -17.49
CA MET A 533 -10.44 23.80 -16.26
C MET A 533 -8.93 24.09 -16.48
N SER A 534 -8.48 24.52 -17.67
CA SER A 534 -7.07 24.82 -17.98
C SER A 534 -6.47 25.89 -17.07
N SER A 535 -7.28 26.74 -16.45
CA SER A 535 -6.84 27.76 -15.49
C SER A 535 -6.61 27.21 -14.07
N VAL A 536 -6.94 25.94 -13.85
CA VAL A 536 -6.91 25.23 -12.57
C VAL A 536 -6.08 23.94 -12.67
N ASP A 537 -6.13 23.25 -13.81
CA ASP A 537 -5.32 22.07 -14.11
C ASP A 537 -3.87 22.46 -14.37
N ALA A 538 -2.93 21.57 -14.00
CA ALA A 538 -1.50 21.69 -14.35
C ALA A 538 -1.23 21.53 -15.87
N PHE A 539 -2.28 21.33 -16.66
CA PHE A 539 -2.25 21.03 -18.07
C PHE A 539 -3.38 21.78 -18.79
N ASP A 540 -3.05 22.43 -19.91
CA ASP A 540 -4.02 23.11 -20.77
C ASP A 540 -4.89 22.09 -21.50
N GLY A 541 -5.89 21.54 -20.80
CA GLY A 541 -6.78 20.57 -21.40
C GLY A 541 -7.59 21.16 -22.58
N GLY A 542 -7.61 22.49 -22.75
CA GLY A 542 -8.31 23.18 -23.83
C GLY A 542 -7.59 22.96 -25.16
N ASN A 543 -6.26 22.97 -25.11
CA ASN A 543 -5.40 22.55 -26.21
C ASN A 543 -5.36 21.02 -26.37
N ALA A 544 -5.36 20.26 -25.28
CA ALA A 544 -5.34 18.79 -25.34
C ALA A 544 -6.56 18.20 -26.05
N ARG A 545 -7.76 18.71 -25.77
CA ARG A 545 -8.99 18.29 -26.46
C ARG A 545 -9.02 18.66 -27.94
N LYS A 546 -8.18 19.61 -28.37
CA LYS A 546 -8.00 20.02 -29.76
C LYS A 546 -6.82 19.31 -30.44
N GLY A 547 -6.15 18.38 -29.76
CA GLY A 547 -4.99 17.64 -30.28
C GLY A 547 -3.71 18.46 -30.39
N HIS A 548 -3.61 19.57 -29.65
CA HIS A 548 -2.42 20.43 -29.66
C HIS A 548 -1.50 20.14 -28.47
N ALA A 549 -0.19 20.39 -28.66
CA ALA A 549 0.79 20.32 -27.59
C ALA A 549 0.48 21.36 -26.49
N CYS A 550 0.47 20.92 -25.24
CA CYS A 550 0.14 21.78 -24.10
C CYS A 550 1.42 22.30 -23.46
N THR A 551 1.51 23.62 -23.27
CA THR A 551 2.61 24.26 -22.54
C THR A 551 2.31 24.24 -21.04
N GLU A 552 3.28 23.79 -20.23
CA GLU A 552 3.20 23.83 -18.76
C GLU A 552 3.07 25.27 -18.26
N SER A 553 2.20 25.51 -17.27
CA SER A 553 2.19 26.79 -16.54
C SER A 553 3.45 26.87 -15.66
N SER A 554 4.06 28.06 -15.58
CA SER A 554 5.29 28.26 -14.82
C SER A 554 5.11 27.83 -13.35
N ALA A 555 5.98 26.93 -12.87
CA ALA A 555 5.94 26.31 -11.55
C ALA A 555 5.83 27.31 -10.37
N ASP A 556 6.32 28.55 -10.55
CA ASP A 556 6.29 29.59 -9.51
C ASP A 556 4.86 30.04 -9.13
N THR A 557 3.88 29.96 -10.03
CA THR A 557 2.47 30.31 -9.71
C THR A 557 1.68 29.18 -9.08
N LEU A 558 2.09 27.92 -9.27
CA LEU A 558 1.43 26.75 -8.67
C LEU A 558 1.79 26.60 -7.20
N SER A 559 3.03 26.93 -6.82
CA SER A 559 3.56 26.81 -5.46
C SER A 559 2.71 27.49 -4.39
N GLU A 560 2.15 28.66 -4.68
CA GLU A 560 1.42 29.38 -3.65
C GLU A 560 0.08 28.70 -3.38
N ASP A 561 -0.64 28.19 -4.38
CA ASP A 561 -2.03 27.71 -4.24
C ASP A 561 -2.13 26.32 -3.60
N LEU A 562 -1.03 25.57 -3.53
CA LEU A 562 -0.98 24.24 -2.92
C LEU A 562 -1.31 24.30 -1.43
N LEU A 563 -2.08 23.31 -0.96
CA LEU A 563 -2.30 23.12 0.46
C LEU A 563 -1.02 22.70 1.16
N VAL A 564 -0.79 23.26 2.35
CA VAL A 564 0.21 22.78 3.28
C VAL A 564 -0.46 21.79 4.24
N VAL A 565 0.07 20.58 4.34
CA VAL A 565 -0.48 19.49 5.14
C VAL A 565 0.50 18.98 6.18
N HIS A 566 -0.02 18.74 7.38
CA HIS A 566 0.72 18.26 8.54
C HIS A 566 -0.02 17.07 9.16
N PRO A 567 0.14 15.84 8.61
CA PRO A 567 -0.46 14.64 9.18
C PRO A 567 0.06 14.38 10.61
N VAL A 568 -0.82 14.01 11.53
CA VAL A 568 -0.50 13.75 12.95
C VAL A 568 -1.02 12.41 13.44
N ILE A 569 -0.36 11.88 14.47
CA ILE A 569 -0.90 10.81 15.32
C ILE A 569 -1.70 11.50 16.42
N ASP A 570 -2.99 11.19 16.52
CA ASP A 570 -3.90 11.76 17.51
C ASP A 570 -4.27 10.75 18.62
N GLY A 571 -3.69 9.55 18.58
CA GLY A 571 -3.92 8.50 19.58
C GLY A 571 -5.27 7.82 19.44
N ARG A 572 -5.89 7.89 18.25
CA ARG A 572 -7.11 7.16 17.93
C ARG A 572 -6.90 5.64 18.00
N LEU A 573 -5.66 5.16 17.89
CA LEU A 573 -5.29 3.75 18.10
C LEU A 573 -4.29 3.64 19.26
N LYS A 574 -4.79 3.34 20.47
CA LYS A 574 -3.97 3.30 21.68
C LYS A 574 -3.68 1.86 22.12
N ASP A 575 -2.41 1.49 22.12
CA ASP A 575 -1.93 0.22 22.69
C ASP A 575 -1.60 0.41 24.19
N GLU A 576 -2.47 -0.09 25.06
CA GLU A 576 -2.29 -0.06 26.52
C GLU A 576 -1.27 -1.12 27.01
N GLY A 577 -0.94 -2.11 26.17
CA GLY A 577 0.00 -3.20 26.48
C GLY A 577 1.47 -2.78 26.36
N LYS A 578 1.77 -1.77 25.54
CA LYS A 578 3.08 -1.10 25.50
C LYS A 578 3.11 -0.05 26.60
N ALA A 579 3.83 -0.32 27.69
CA ALA A 579 4.11 0.69 28.72
C ALA A 579 4.64 1.97 28.03
N ALA A 580 4.07 3.12 28.40
CA ALA A 580 4.50 4.42 27.89
C ALA A 580 6.04 4.52 27.98
N PRO A 581 6.73 4.98 26.92
CA PRO A 581 8.16 5.25 27.05
C PRO A 581 8.34 6.28 28.18
N SER A 582 9.03 5.85 29.24
CA SER A 582 9.41 6.67 30.40
C SER A 582 10.36 7.78 30.03
#